data_AF-A0A1F5YXQ6-F1
#
_entry.id   AF-A0A1F5YXQ6-F1
#
_cell.length_a   1.000
_cell.length_b   1.000
_cell.length_c   1.000
_cell.angle_alpha   90.00
_cell.angle_beta   90.00
_cell.angle_gamma   90.00
#
_symmetry.space_group_name_H-M   'P 1'
#
loop_
_entity.id
_entity.type
_entity.pdbx_description
1 polymer ?
#
loop_
_entity_poly.entity_id
_entity_poly.type
_entity_poly.pdbx_seq_one_letter_code
_entity_poly.pdbx_strand_id
1 'polypeptide(L)'
;MAIHLRPKQIKFIQAYLLTGNATQAYIDAGYKAKTRVVATRNASRLITNDDIKEIVQAELKLEGLTLFSLIKRLKQIILKPQEMDGSSVAALNIMGKWMGYEKFR
;
A
#
# COMPACT_ATOMS: atom_id res chain seq x y z
N MET A 1 -19.18 8.38 1.85
CA MET A 1 -19.77 7.25 2.61
C MET A 1 -18.62 6.46 3.20
N ALA A 2 -18.71 5.95 4.43
CA ALA A 2 -17.65 5.13 5.01
C ALA A 2 -17.71 3.71 4.41
N ILE A 3 -16.61 3.25 3.81
CA ILE A 3 -16.52 1.90 3.24
C ILE A 3 -16.54 0.89 4.40
N HIS A 4 -17.53 0.00 4.42
CA HIS A 4 -17.65 -1.02 5.46
C HIS A 4 -17.23 -2.39 4.94
N LEU A 5 -16.02 -2.83 5.31
CA LEU A 5 -15.50 -4.14 4.93
C LEU A 5 -15.90 -5.23 5.92
N ARG A 6 -16.38 -6.35 5.39
CA ARG A 6 -16.58 -7.57 6.18
C ARG A 6 -15.23 -8.19 6.58
N PRO A 7 -15.14 -8.92 7.71
CA PRO A 7 -13.89 -9.52 8.17
C PRO A 7 -13.15 -10.38 7.12
N LYS A 8 -13.88 -11.10 6.26
CA LYS A 8 -13.27 -11.88 5.17
C LYS A 8 -12.74 -11.03 4.03
N GLN A 9 -13.31 -9.85 3.78
CA GLN A 9 -12.80 -8.92 2.77
C GLN A 9 -11.49 -8.27 3.25
N ILE A 10 -11.39 -7.95 4.54
CA ILE A 10 -10.15 -7.44 5.14
C ILE A 10 -9.02 -8.47 4.99
N LYS A 11 -9.26 -9.73 5.39
CA LYS A 11 -8.27 -10.81 5.24
C LYS A 11 -7.85 -11.03 3.78
N PHE A 12 -8.81 -10.94 2.86
CA PHE A 12 -8.56 -11.04 1.43
C PHE A 12 -7.63 -9.93 0.94
N ILE A 13 -7.93 -8.67 1.29
CA ILE A 13 -7.13 -7.51 0.89
C ILE A 13 -5.71 -7.61 1.45
N GLN A 14 -5.55 -7.97 2.72
CA GLN A 14 -4.22 -8.13 3.34
C GLN A 14 -3.38 -9.20 2.64
N ALA A 15 -3.95 -10.38 2.39
CA ALA A 15 -3.24 -11.45 1.69
C ALA A 15 -2.93 -11.09 0.23
N TYR A 16 -3.82 -10.34 -0.43
CA TYR A 16 -3.64 -9.90 -1.80
C TYR A 16 -2.54 -8.83 -1.93
N LEU A 17 -2.49 -7.84 -1.04
CA LEU A 17 -1.44 -6.81 -1.03
C LEU A 17 -0.07 -7.44 -0.76
N LEU A 18 0.01 -8.42 0.15
CA LEU A 18 1.27 -9.09 0.47
C LEU A 18 1.84 -9.92 -0.69
N THR A 19 0.98 -10.57 -1.49
CA THR A 19 1.42 -11.62 -2.44
C THR A 19 1.15 -11.32 -3.91
N GLY A 20 0.27 -10.37 -4.21
CA GLY A 20 -0.28 -10.13 -5.55
C GLY A 20 -1.14 -11.28 -6.10
N ASN A 21 -1.38 -12.35 -5.34
CA ASN A 21 -2.09 -13.54 -5.82
C ASN A 21 -3.55 -13.56 -5.34
N ALA A 22 -4.44 -13.10 -6.21
CA ALA A 22 -5.88 -13.01 -5.94
C ALA A 22 -6.51 -14.36 -5.56
N THR A 23 -6.19 -15.42 -6.31
CA THR A 23 -6.77 -16.74 -6.10
C THR A 23 -6.37 -17.32 -4.75
N GLN A 24 -5.09 -17.18 -4.38
CA GLN A 24 -4.60 -17.69 -3.11
C GLN A 24 -5.13 -16.85 -1.94
N ALA A 25 -5.13 -15.52 -2.06
CA ALA A 25 -5.73 -14.61 -1.08
C ALA A 25 -7.21 -14.93 -0.80
N TYR A 26 -7.98 -15.32 -1.83
CA TYR A 26 -9.38 -15.73 -1.69
C TYR A 26 -9.54 -17.01 -0.86
N ILE A 27 -8.66 -17.99 -1.07
CA ILE A 27 -8.65 -19.25 -0.31
C ILE A 27 -8.23 -18.98 1.14
N ASP A 28 -7.16 -18.22 1.35
CA ASP A 28 -6.60 -17.93 2.67
C ASP A 28 -7.55 -17.06 3.52
N ALA A 29 -8.34 -16.20 2.87
CA ALA A 29 -9.41 -15.44 3.52
C ALA A 29 -10.62 -16.30 3.96
N GLY A 30 -10.62 -17.60 3.63
CA GLY A 30 -11.64 -18.56 4.06
C GLY A 30 -12.94 -18.49 3.26
N TYR A 31 -12.89 -18.10 1.99
CA TYR A 31 -14.03 -18.22 1.08
C TYR A 31 -14.16 -19.65 0.56
N LYS A 32 -15.41 -20.12 0.40
CA LYS A 32 -15.69 -21.47 -0.11
C LYS A 32 -15.58 -21.48 -1.63
N ALA A 33 -14.82 -22.43 -2.18
CA ALA A 33 -14.78 -22.72 -3.60
C ALA A 33 -14.64 -24.24 -3.80
N LYS A 34 -15.44 -24.81 -4.71
CA LYS A 34 -15.38 -26.26 -5.01
C LYS A 34 -14.13 -26.65 -5.78
N THR A 35 -13.59 -25.72 -6.58
CA THR A 35 -12.37 -25.92 -7.38
C THR A 35 -11.55 -24.64 -7.39
N ARG A 36 -10.25 -24.76 -7.72
CA ARG A 36 -9.36 -23.60 -7.88
C ARG A 36 -9.83 -22.65 -8.99
N VAL A 37 -10.43 -23.19 -10.06
CA VAL A 37 -11.01 -22.39 -11.15
C VAL A 37 -12.16 -21.51 -10.63
N VAL A 38 -13.03 -22.07 -9.78
CA VAL A 38 -14.10 -21.31 -9.14
C VAL A 38 -13.54 -20.25 -8.19
N ALA A 39 -12.49 -20.57 -7.42
CA ALA A 39 -11.80 -19.61 -6.56
C ALA A 39 -11.24 -18.43 -7.38
N THR A 40 -10.55 -18.70 -8.49
CA THR A 40 -10.02 -17.65 -9.38
C THR A 40 -11.13 -16.74 -9.90
N ARG A 41 -12.20 -17.30 -10.47
CA ARG A 41 -13.33 -16.50 -11.01
C ARG A 41 -13.96 -15.61 -9.93
N ASN A 42 -14.14 -16.15 -8.72
CA ASN A 42 -14.71 -15.40 -7.61
C ASN A 42 -13.75 -14.36 -7.05
N ALA A 43 -12.45 -14.66 -6.97
CA ALA A 43 -11.41 -13.72 -6.57
C ALA A 43 -11.34 -12.53 -7.52
N SER A 44 -11.38 -12.78 -8.85
CA SER A 44 -11.40 -11.71 -9.85
C SER A 44 -12.62 -10.80 -9.67
N ARG A 45 -13.81 -11.37 -9.44
CA ARG A 45 -15.02 -10.59 -9.14
C ARG A 45 -14.90 -9.79 -7.84
N LEU A 46 -14.24 -10.35 -6.83
CA LEU A 46 -14.05 -9.70 -5.54
C LEU A 46 -13.10 -8.51 -5.64
N ILE A 47 -12.04 -8.59 -6.46
CA ILE A 47 -11.13 -7.46 -6.72
C ILE A 47 -11.82 -6.34 -7.49
N THR A 48 -12.74 -6.68 -8.39
CA THR A 48 -13.48 -5.68 -9.17
C THR A 48 -14.63 -5.01 -8.38
N ASN A 49 -14.91 -5.47 -7.16
CA ASN A 49 -15.88 -4.80 -6.29
C ASN A 49 -15.37 -3.41 -5.91
N ASP A 50 -16.19 -2.37 -6.10
CA ASP A 50 -15.75 -0.97 -6.01
C ASP A 50 -15.13 -0.61 -4.67
N ASP A 51 -15.74 -1.04 -3.55
CA ASP A 51 -15.22 -0.82 -2.20
C ASP A 51 -13.82 -1.44 -1.99
N ILE A 52 -13.64 -2.69 -2.45
CA ILE A 52 -12.37 -3.41 -2.34
C ILE A 52 -11.32 -2.79 -3.26
N LYS A 53 -11.73 -2.43 -4.48
CA LYS A 53 -10.86 -1.80 -5.48
C LYS A 53 -10.36 -0.45 -4.97
N GLU A 54 -11.23 0.38 -4.39
CA GLU A 54 -10.86 1.67 -3.83
C GLU A 54 -9.82 1.52 -2.72
N ILE A 55 -10.02 0.57 -1.79
CA ILE A 55 -9.07 0.32 -0.70
C ILE A 55 -7.76 -0.24 -1.22
N VAL A 56 -7.77 -1.25 -2.10
CA VAL A 56 -6.55 -1.78 -2.71
C VAL A 56 -5.80 -0.70 -3.47
N GLN A 57 -6.49 0.17 -4.20
CA GLN A 57 -5.87 1.29 -4.91
C GLN A 57 -5.33 2.36 -3.95
N ALA A 58 -6.02 2.64 -2.83
CA ALA A 58 -5.54 3.56 -1.81
C ALA A 58 -4.28 3.01 -1.15
N GLU A 59 -4.27 1.74 -0.75
CA GLU A 59 -3.10 1.06 -0.17
C GLU A 59 -1.95 1.00 -1.17
N LEU A 60 -2.19 0.63 -2.44
CA LEU A 60 -1.13 0.65 -3.47
C LEU A 60 -0.62 2.07 -3.78
N LYS A 61 -1.45 3.10 -3.65
CA LYS A 61 -1.02 4.51 -3.77
C LYS A 61 -0.21 4.96 -2.56
N LEU A 62 -0.51 4.46 -1.37
CA LEU A 62 0.23 4.73 -0.14
C LEU A 62 1.56 3.93 -0.09
N GLU A 63 1.57 2.67 -0.51
CA GLU A 63 2.78 1.89 -0.85
C GLU A 63 3.54 2.49 -2.04
N GLY A 64 2.86 3.31 -2.85
CA GLY A 64 3.42 4.14 -3.91
C GLY A 64 4.38 5.23 -3.40
N LEU A 65 4.61 5.34 -2.07
CA LEU A 65 5.73 6.08 -1.49
C LEU A 65 7.06 5.34 -1.76
N THR A 66 7.42 5.25 -3.04
CA THR A 66 8.69 4.70 -3.49
C THR A 66 9.83 5.63 -3.08
N LEU A 67 11.05 5.08 -2.94
CA LEU A 67 12.26 5.88 -2.76
C LEU A 67 12.39 6.97 -3.83
N PHE A 68 11.95 6.70 -5.05
CA PHE A 68 11.90 7.67 -6.14
C PHE A 68 10.95 8.84 -5.87
N SER A 69 9.73 8.56 -5.39
CA SER A 69 8.76 9.60 -5.02
C SER A 69 9.27 10.47 -3.86
N LEU A 70 9.94 9.85 -2.88
CA LEU A 70 10.64 10.51 -1.79
C LEU A 70 11.76 11.41 -2.32
N ILE A 71 12.69 10.88 -3.12
CA ILE A 71 13.79 11.65 -3.73
C ILE A 71 13.25 12.82 -4.57
N LYS A 72 12.18 12.61 -5.34
CA LYS A 72 11.55 13.65 -6.13
C LYS A 72 10.99 14.77 -5.24
N ARG A 73 10.33 14.43 -4.14
CA ARG A 73 9.83 15.41 -3.16
C ARG A 73 10.99 16.14 -2.48
N LEU A 74 12.07 15.44 -2.14
CA LEU A 74 13.28 16.03 -1.56
C LEU A 74 13.96 17.03 -2.49
N LYS A 75 14.12 16.69 -3.78
CA LYS A 75 14.64 17.62 -4.79
C LYS A 75 13.79 18.88 -4.89
N GLN A 76 12.46 18.77 -4.80
CA GLN A 76 11.59 19.94 -4.85
C GLN A 76 11.75 20.86 -3.63
N ILE A 77 11.90 20.29 -2.43
CA ILE A 77 12.14 21.03 -1.20
C ILE A 77 13.49 21.76 -1.26
N ILE A 78 14.55 21.09 -1.73
CA ILE A 78 15.89 21.70 -1.87
C ILE A 78 15.89 22.83 -2.90
N LEU A 79 15.22 22.66 -4.04
CA LEU A 79 15.25 23.61 -5.16
C LEU A 79 14.28 24.78 -5.01
N LYS A 80 13.22 24.63 -4.22
CA LYS A 80 12.20 25.66 -3.95
C LYS A 80 11.86 25.73 -2.45
N PRO A 81 12.82 26.12 -1.61
CA PRO A 81 12.58 26.16 -0.17
C PRO A 81 11.51 27.19 0.18
N GLN A 82 10.56 26.82 1.05
CA GLN A 82 9.61 27.73 1.70
C GLN A 82 9.96 27.87 3.18
N GLU A 83 9.58 28.99 3.80
CA GLU A 83 9.96 29.34 5.19
C GLU A 83 9.57 28.31 6.27
N MET A 84 8.72 27.32 5.97
CA MET A 84 8.30 26.25 6.90
C MET A 84 9.05 24.90 6.75
N ASP A 85 10.13 24.83 5.98
CA ASP A 85 10.83 23.57 5.64
C ASP A 85 11.69 22.95 6.77
N GLY A 86 11.70 23.52 7.98
CA GLY A 86 12.38 22.93 9.15
C GLY A 86 11.87 21.51 9.49
N SER A 87 10.58 21.25 9.28
CA SER A 87 9.96 19.93 9.44
C SER A 87 10.47 18.90 8.42
N SER A 88 10.88 19.35 7.23
CA SER A 88 11.42 18.51 6.16
C SER A 88 12.82 17.98 6.50
N VAL A 89 13.65 18.78 7.18
CA VAL A 89 14.97 18.37 7.67
C VAL A 89 14.86 17.36 8.82
N ALA A 90 13.88 17.52 9.70
CA ALA A 90 13.60 16.56 10.77
C ALA A 90 13.17 15.19 10.21
N ALA A 91 12.26 15.17 9.22
CA ALA A 91 11.82 13.95 8.54
C ALA A 91 12.98 13.24 7.82
N LEU A 92 13.87 14.01 7.19
CA LEU A 92 15.09 13.49 6.55
C LEU A 92 16.04 12.82 7.54
N ASN A 93 16.26 13.43 8.70
CA ASN A 93 17.10 12.85 9.74
C ASN A 93 16.50 11.54 10.28
N ILE A 94 15.18 11.48 10.50
CA ILE A 94 14.51 10.25 10.96
C ILE A 94 14.64 9.15 9.91
N MET A 95 14.41 9.48 8.64
CA MET A 95 14.51 8.50 7.56
C MET A 95 15.95 8.02 7.33
N GLY A 96 16.93 8.92 7.42
CA GLY A 96 18.35 8.57 7.37
C GLY A 96 18.75 7.59 8.47
N LYS A 97 18.22 7.77 9.69
CA LYS A 97 18.41 6.82 10.80
C LYS A 97 17.76 5.46 10.51
N TRP A 98 16.51 5.44 10.03
CA TRP A 98 15.82 4.19 9.68
C TRP A 98 16.51 3.41 8.54
N MET A 99 17.15 4.11 7.62
CA MET A 99 17.90 3.52 6.51
C MET A 99 19.38 3.24 6.84
N GLY A 100 19.84 3.52 8.06
CA GLY A 100 21.21 3.23 8.52
C GLY A 100 22.29 4.21 8.06
N TYR A 101 21.92 5.39 7.56
CA TYR A 101 22.85 6.45 7.12
C TYR A 101 23.29 7.37 8.26
N GLU A 102 23.63 6.84 9.43
CA GLU A 102 23.90 7.65 10.64
C GLU A 102 25.22 8.44 10.64
N LYS A 103 26.04 8.38 9.57
CA LYS A 103 27.36 9.03 9.58
C LYS A 103 27.75 9.65 8.23
N PHE A 104 27.37 10.90 8.05
CA PHE A 104 28.22 11.88 7.37
C PHE A 104 28.23 13.15 8.23
N ARG A 105 29.16 13.16 9.19
CA ARG A 105 29.68 14.38 9.83
C ARG A 105 30.98 14.73 9.13
#